data_AF-A0A504JEB0-F1
#
_entry.id   AF-A0A504JEB0-F1
#
_cell.length_a   1.000
_cell.length_b   1.000
_cell.length_c   1.000
_cell.angle_alpha   90.00
_cell.angle_beta   90.00
_cell.angle_gamma   90.00
#
_symmetry.space_group_name_H-M   'P 1'
#
loop_
_entity.id
_entity.type
_entity.pdbx_description
1 polymer ?
#
loop_
_entity_poly.entity_id
_entity_poly.type
_entity_poly.pdbx_seq_one_letter_code
_entity_poly.pdbx_strand_id
1 'polypeptide(L)'
;MFSKNKESNQIDPLQRELYEHARKRVIQKKRLFQHFIVFLVGSLFFVVLNLVFGYGKDITFFGIDWYIIAILLWSFLLILHFCNVWLFSKFMGQEWTDRQMERLIIKQKEEIALIQKDVDLMYPKDELLKKKEAFIKQQKDTTVHQEKIEEVIQKITMIAAAGENNALGKDNDLVWHLPDDFKRFKELTTGHHIIMGRKTFESFPKLLPNRIHIVISRNTNYQASGAIVVQTMEEALNMAKNDSNPFIIGGGEIYKLGLEYADVIELTRVHADFDADAFFPLIDADIWEVENEQFHDQDEKHNYPFTYITYVKR
;
A
#
# COMPACT_ATOMS: atom_id res chain seq x y z
N MET A 1 15.82 30.36 35.96
CA MET A 1 14.61 29.52 35.88
C MET A 1 14.98 28.26 35.13
N PHE A 2 15.01 27.12 35.83
CA PHE A 2 15.28 25.82 35.22
C PHE A 2 14.00 25.32 34.54
N SER A 3 14.01 25.23 33.20
CA SER A 3 12.96 24.53 32.45
C SER A 3 13.14 23.04 32.68
N LYS A 4 12.20 22.42 33.41
CA LYS A 4 12.07 20.97 33.47
C LYS A 4 11.56 20.50 32.10
N ASN A 5 12.43 19.89 31.31
CA ASN A 5 12.01 19.11 30.16
C ASN A 5 11.06 18.01 30.66
N LYS A 6 9.80 18.06 30.23
CA LYS A 6 8.89 16.93 30.32
C LYS A 6 9.43 15.87 29.37
N GLU A 7 10.16 14.90 29.88
CA GLU A 7 10.42 13.65 29.16
C GLU A 7 9.05 13.04 28.82
N SER A 8 8.68 13.08 27.55
CA SER A 8 7.56 12.32 27.07
C SER A 8 7.93 10.84 27.20
N ASN A 9 7.20 10.10 28.05
CA ASN A 9 7.23 8.63 28.11
C ASN A 9 6.67 8.01 26.81
N GLN A 10 7.26 8.34 25.67
CA GLN A 10 7.09 7.58 24.44
C GLN A 10 8.02 6.37 24.57
N ILE A 11 7.43 5.21 24.82
CA ILE A 11 8.15 3.93 24.80
C ILE A 11 8.88 3.85 23.46
N ASP A 12 10.20 3.66 23.51
CA ASP A 12 11.06 3.45 22.34
C ASP A 12 10.39 2.43 21.39
N PRO A 13 10.23 2.74 20.09
CA PRO A 13 9.64 1.81 19.12
C PRO A 13 10.20 0.38 19.21
N LEU A 14 11.50 0.25 19.50
CA LEU A 14 12.15 -1.05 19.70
C LEU A 14 11.64 -1.75 20.97
N GLN A 15 11.50 -1.01 22.06
CA GLN A 15 10.98 -1.51 23.34
C GLN A 15 9.51 -1.94 23.22
N ARG A 16 8.71 -1.25 22.40
CA ARG A 16 7.34 -1.65 22.09
C ARG A 16 7.28 -2.96 21.31
N GLU A 17 8.13 -3.12 20.30
CA GLU A 17 8.19 -4.35 19.49
C GLU A 17 8.59 -5.57 20.34
N LEU A 18 9.61 -5.41 21.20
CA LEU A 18 10.03 -6.43 22.17
C LEU A 18 8.88 -6.84 23.09
N TYR A 19 8.11 -5.87 23.58
CA TYR A 19 6.96 -6.12 24.44
C TYR A 19 5.82 -6.85 23.71
N GLU A 20 5.47 -6.42 22.50
CA GLU A 20 4.44 -7.07 21.68
C GLU A 20 4.83 -8.51 21.33
N HIS A 21 6.10 -8.75 21.02
CA HIS A 21 6.63 -10.10 20.77
C HIS A 21 6.56 -10.98 22.03
N ALA A 22 7.02 -10.47 23.18
CA ALA A 22 6.93 -11.19 24.46
C ALA A 22 5.48 -11.56 24.79
N ARG A 23 4.54 -10.62 24.59
CA ARG A 23 3.09 -10.86 24.77
C ARG A 23 2.57 -11.96 23.85
N LYS A 24 2.90 -11.93 22.55
CA LYS A 24 2.50 -12.97 21.59
C LYS A 24 3.02 -14.35 22.01
N ARG A 25 4.27 -14.44 22.50
CA ARG A 25 4.86 -15.69 22.99
C ARG A 25 4.15 -16.23 24.24
N VAL A 26 3.77 -15.36 25.18
CA VAL A 26 3.00 -15.76 26.37
C VAL A 26 1.64 -16.32 25.95
N ILE A 27 0.94 -15.69 24.99
CA ILE A 27 -0.35 -16.15 24.49
C ILE A 27 -0.23 -17.52 23.81
N GLN A 28 0.79 -17.71 22.95
CA GLN A 28 1.03 -19.01 22.29
C GLN A 28 1.26 -20.14 23.30
N LYS A 29 2.09 -19.92 24.32
CA LYS A 29 2.33 -20.91 25.39
C LYS A 29 1.06 -21.20 26.20
N LYS A 30 0.26 -20.16 26.50
CA LYS A 30 -1.03 -20.32 27.19
C LYS A 30 -2.02 -21.15 26.37
N ARG A 31 -2.10 -20.93 25.05
CA ARG A 31 -2.95 -21.71 24.15
C ARG A 31 -2.54 -23.18 24.10
N LEU A 32 -1.25 -23.48 24.04
CA LEU A 32 -0.76 -24.86 24.11
C LEU A 32 -1.21 -25.55 25.40
N PHE A 33 -1.10 -24.88 26.54
CA PHE A 33 -1.56 -25.42 27.82
C PHE A 33 -3.08 -25.62 27.86
N GLN A 34 -3.86 -24.70 27.28
CA GLN A 34 -5.31 -24.87 27.12
C GLN A 34 -5.66 -26.10 26.26
N HIS A 35 -4.98 -26.29 25.12
CA HIS A 35 -5.17 -27.47 24.27
C HIS A 35 -4.80 -28.76 25.00
N PHE A 36 -3.74 -28.74 25.82
CA PHE A 36 -3.35 -29.87 26.66
C PHE A 36 -4.43 -30.24 27.69
N ILE A 37 -5.03 -29.25 28.37
CA ILE A 37 -6.15 -29.50 29.29
C ILE A 37 -7.36 -30.09 28.56
N VAL A 38 -7.73 -29.51 27.41
CA VAL A 38 -8.84 -30.02 26.59
C VAL A 38 -8.58 -31.46 26.15
N PHE A 39 -7.35 -31.78 25.77
CA PHE A 39 -6.94 -33.15 25.42
C PHE A 39 -7.10 -34.11 26.61
N LEU A 40 -6.68 -33.73 27.82
CA LEU A 40 -6.81 -34.59 29.01
C LEU A 40 -8.29 -34.86 29.35
N VAL A 41 -9.09 -33.80 29.42
CA VAL A 41 -10.53 -33.90 29.73
C VAL A 41 -11.25 -34.72 28.66
N GLY A 42 -10.95 -34.47 27.39
CA GLY A 42 -11.56 -35.17 26.28
C GLY A 42 -11.13 -36.63 26.16
N SER A 43 -9.86 -36.96 26.44
CA SER A 43 -9.40 -38.35 26.47
C SER A 43 -10.11 -39.13 27.58
N LEU A 44 -10.24 -38.53 28.77
CA LEU A 44 -11.02 -39.12 29.86
C LEU A 44 -12.49 -39.31 29.48
N PHE A 45 -13.08 -38.32 28.80
CA PHE A 45 -14.45 -38.40 28.30
C PHE A 45 -14.66 -39.56 27.33
N PHE A 46 -13.77 -39.76 26.35
CA PHE A 46 -13.86 -40.88 25.41
C PHE A 46 -13.74 -42.25 26.11
N VAL A 47 -12.87 -42.37 27.11
CA VAL A 47 -12.76 -43.58 27.93
C VAL A 47 -14.06 -43.86 28.69
N VAL A 48 -14.62 -42.85 29.35
CA VAL A 48 -15.88 -42.97 30.10
C VAL A 48 -17.06 -43.30 29.16
N LEU A 49 -17.11 -42.68 27.99
CA LEU A 49 -18.17 -42.90 27.00
C LEU A 49 -18.22 -44.35 26.51
N ASN A 50 -17.06 -44.95 26.27
CA ASN A 50 -16.97 -46.37 25.90
C ASN A 50 -17.24 -47.29 27.10
N LEU A 51 -16.60 -47.03 28.24
CA LEU A 51 -16.57 -47.96 29.38
C LEU A 51 -17.88 -47.97 30.17
N VAL A 52 -18.48 -46.80 30.42
CA VAL A 52 -19.71 -46.64 31.22
C VAL A 52 -20.96 -46.75 30.35
N PHE A 53 -21.00 -46.05 29.21
CA PHE A 53 -22.20 -45.97 28.37
C PHE A 53 -22.24 -47.03 27.28
N GLY A 54 -21.15 -47.79 27.07
CA GLY A 54 -21.08 -48.81 26.04
C GLY A 54 -21.14 -48.28 24.61
N TYR A 55 -20.91 -46.98 24.43
CA TYR A 55 -21.03 -46.34 23.14
C TYR A 55 -19.90 -46.80 22.21
N GLY A 56 -20.27 -47.34 21.05
CA GLY A 56 -19.31 -47.79 20.03
C GLY A 56 -18.52 -49.05 20.40
N LYS A 57 -18.95 -49.85 21.40
CA LYS A 57 -18.26 -51.08 21.82
C LYS A 57 -18.00 -52.09 20.70
N ASP A 58 -18.87 -52.13 19.69
CA ASP A 58 -18.73 -53.03 18.54
C ASP A 58 -17.89 -52.41 17.39
N ILE A 59 -17.55 -51.13 17.51
CA ILE A 59 -16.79 -50.38 16.51
C ILE A 59 -15.30 -50.55 16.83
N THR A 60 -14.66 -51.45 16.09
CA THR A 60 -13.21 -51.64 16.12
C THR A 60 -12.62 -51.29 14.77
N PHE A 61 -11.49 -50.60 14.76
CA PHE A 61 -10.72 -50.30 13.56
C PHE A 61 -9.36 -50.97 13.72
N PHE A 62 -8.99 -51.84 12.78
CA PHE A 62 -7.75 -52.63 12.83
C PHE A 62 -7.58 -53.46 14.14
N GLY A 63 -8.68 -53.92 14.73
CA GLY A 63 -8.68 -54.68 16.00
C GLY A 63 -8.46 -53.81 17.25
N ILE A 64 -8.51 -52.48 17.11
CA ILE A 64 -8.38 -51.51 18.19
C ILE A 64 -9.72 -50.81 18.39
N ASP A 65 -10.12 -50.62 19.65
CA ASP A 65 -11.35 -49.90 20.00
C ASP A 65 -11.32 -48.46 19.46
N TRP A 66 -12.47 -47.99 18.96
CA TRP A 66 -12.60 -46.65 18.35
C TRP A 66 -12.08 -45.51 19.23
N TYR A 67 -12.25 -45.59 20.55
CA TYR A 67 -11.86 -44.54 21.49
C TYR A 67 -10.34 -44.41 21.60
N ILE A 68 -9.59 -45.51 21.45
CA ILE A 68 -8.13 -45.51 21.46
C ILE A 68 -7.61 -44.79 20.21
N ILE A 69 -8.22 -45.05 19.05
CA ILE A 69 -7.85 -44.37 17.80
C ILE A 69 -8.21 -42.89 17.85
N ALA A 70 -9.36 -42.53 18.43
CA ALA A 70 -9.72 -41.14 18.66
C ALA A 70 -8.69 -40.42 19.54
N ILE A 71 -8.25 -41.05 20.64
CA ILE A 71 -7.20 -40.50 21.52
C ILE A 71 -5.86 -40.40 20.78
N LEU A 72 -5.48 -41.39 19.96
CA LEU A 72 -4.25 -41.36 19.17
C LEU A 72 -4.24 -40.22 18.15
N LEU A 73 -5.32 -40.04 17.38
CA LEU A 73 -5.47 -38.92 16.45
C LEU A 73 -5.40 -37.58 17.18
N TRP A 74 -6.06 -37.48 18.34
CA TRP A 74 -6.06 -36.23 19.11
C TRP A 74 -4.69 -35.93 19.72
N SER A 75 -3.98 -36.97 20.19
CA SER A 75 -2.60 -36.89 20.66
C SER A 75 -1.65 -36.43 19.55
N PHE A 76 -1.82 -36.94 18.33
CA PHE A 76 -1.04 -36.50 17.17
C PHE A 76 -1.22 -34.99 16.88
N LEU A 77 -2.45 -34.47 16.93
CA LEU A 77 -2.71 -33.04 16.77
C LEU A 77 -2.07 -32.21 17.89
N LEU A 78 -2.12 -32.68 19.13
CA LEU A 78 -1.47 -32.04 20.27
C LEU A 78 0.06 -32.00 20.10
N ILE A 79 0.67 -33.08 19.62
CA ILE A 79 2.10 -33.17 19.33
C ILE A 79 2.49 -32.18 18.23
N LEU A 80 1.73 -32.10 17.13
CA LEU A 80 1.96 -31.10 16.08
C LEU A 80 1.91 -29.67 16.62
N HIS A 81 0.91 -29.36 17.44
CA HIS A 81 0.78 -28.04 18.06
C HIS A 81 1.95 -27.75 19.03
N PHE A 82 2.38 -28.73 19.83
CA PHE A 82 3.55 -28.63 20.71
C PHE A 82 4.83 -28.36 19.93
N CYS A 83 5.09 -29.13 18.87
CA CYS A 83 6.25 -28.94 17.99
C CYS A 83 6.26 -27.55 17.36
N ASN A 84 5.11 -27.05 16.89
CA ASN A 84 5.00 -25.70 16.33
C ASN A 84 5.35 -24.62 17.37
N VAL A 85 4.78 -24.71 18.57
CA VAL A 85 4.96 -23.70 19.62
C VAL A 85 6.37 -23.72 20.23
N TRP A 86 7.02 -24.89 20.32
CA TRP A 86 8.28 -25.05 21.08
C TRP A 86 9.51 -25.38 20.23
N LEU A 87 9.40 -26.25 19.22
CA LEU A 87 10.52 -26.64 18.36
C LEU A 87 10.73 -25.66 17.21
N PHE A 88 9.69 -25.40 16.41
CA PHE A 88 9.82 -24.53 15.24
C PHE A 88 10.04 -23.06 15.60
N SER A 89 9.42 -22.58 16.68
CA SER A 89 9.63 -21.19 17.14
C SER A 89 11.05 -20.90 17.68
N LYS A 90 11.82 -21.93 18.06
CA LYS A 90 13.21 -21.80 18.50
C LYS A 90 14.19 -21.84 17.31
N PHE A 91 13.82 -22.53 16.23
CA PHE A 91 14.65 -22.72 15.05
C PHE A 91 14.42 -21.63 13.98
N MET A 92 13.17 -21.22 13.76
CA MET A 92 12.75 -20.16 12.81
C MET A 92 11.97 -19.05 13.54
N GLY A 93 12.45 -18.66 14.72
CA GLY A 93 11.89 -17.54 15.48
C GLY A 93 12.29 -16.18 14.91
N GLN A 94 11.76 -15.11 15.48
CA GLN A 94 12.05 -13.73 15.08
C GLN A 94 13.57 -13.44 15.06
N GLU A 95 14.34 -13.93 16.03
CA GLU A 95 15.81 -13.76 16.06
C GLU A 95 16.51 -14.33 14.82
N TRP A 96 16.00 -15.43 14.25
CA TRP A 96 16.56 -15.97 13.01
C TRP A 96 16.23 -15.06 11.83
N THR A 97 14.99 -14.57 11.77
CA THR A 97 14.51 -13.61 10.77
C THR A 97 15.28 -12.30 10.83
N ASP A 98 15.51 -11.78 12.03
CA ASP A 98 16.26 -10.54 12.28
C ASP A 98 17.71 -10.72 11.84
N ARG A 99 18.36 -11.85 12.16
CA ARG A 99 19.70 -12.17 11.65
C ARG A 99 19.76 -12.30 10.13
N GLN A 100 18.72 -12.84 9.49
CA GLN A 100 18.66 -12.87 8.03
C GLN A 100 18.48 -11.46 7.46
N MET A 101 17.63 -10.64 8.08
CA MET A 101 17.37 -9.26 7.68
C MET A 101 18.63 -8.40 7.81
N GLU A 102 19.34 -8.47 8.93
CA GLU A 102 20.62 -7.78 9.15
C GLU A 102 21.64 -8.16 8.08
N ARG A 103 21.76 -9.46 7.76
CA ARG A 103 22.64 -9.92 6.67
C ARG A 103 22.27 -9.31 5.32
N LEU A 104 20.98 -9.19 5.01
CA LEU A 104 20.51 -8.59 3.76
C LEU A 104 20.76 -7.08 3.72
N ILE A 105 20.51 -6.37 4.83
CA ILE A 105 20.78 -4.94 4.95
C ILE A 105 22.27 -4.65 4.81
N ILE A 106 23.14 -5.47 5.41
CA ILE A 106 24.61 -5.34 5.25
C ILE A 106 24.99 -5.46 3.78
N LYS A 107 24.51 -6.50 3.08
CA LYS A 107 24.75 -6.68 1.64
C LYS A 107 24.26 -5.49 0.81
N GLN A 108 23.06 -4.98 1.08
CA GLN A 108 22.54 -3.80 0.39
C GLN A 108 23.39 -2.55 0.67
N LYS A 109 23.86 -2.36 1.91
CA LYS A 109 24.75 -1.24 2.24
C LYS A 109 26.10 -1.33 1.53
N GLU A 110 26.66 -2.53 1.42
CA GLU A 110 27.89 -2.77 0.65
C GLU A 110 27.68 -2.47 -0.83
N GLU A 111 26.55 -2.91 -1.41
CA GLU A 111 26.18 -2.63 -2.80
C GLU A 111 25.97 -1.13 -3.05
N ILE A 112 25.24 -0.44 -2.17
CA ILE A 112 25.07 1.03 -2.23
C ILE A 112 26.43 1.74 -2.13
N ALA A 113 27.34 1.26 -1.27
CA ALA A 113 28.67 1.85 -1.14
C ALA A 113 29.52 1.65 -2.41
N LEU A 114 29.39 0.49 -3.07
CA LEU A 114 30.03 0.25 -4.38
C LEU A 114 29.46 1.15 -5.46
N ILE A 115 28.13 1.26 -5.56
CA ILE A 115 27.46 2.16 -6.50
C ILE A 115 27.89 3.62 -6.24
N GLN A 116 27.94 4.04 -4.97
CA GLN A 116 28.40 5.39 -4.63
C GLN A 116 29.85 5.63 -5.05
N LYS A 117 30.72 4.63 -4.92
CA LYS A 117 32.11 4.69 -5.38
C LYS A 117 32.19 4.78 -6.91
N ASP A 118 31.40 4.00 -7.63
CA ASP A 118 31.32 4.05 -9.10
C ASP A 118 30.79 5.39 -9.59
N VAL A 119 29.78 5.94 -8.92
CA VAL A 119 29.26 7.30 -9.17
C VAL A 119 30.32 8.35 -8.89
N ASP A 120 31.06 8.26 -7.78
CA ASP A 120 32.13 9.19 -7.43
C ASP A 120 33.31 9.10 -8.42
N LEU A 121 33.55 7.94 -9.06
CA LEU A 121 34.54 7.76 -10.13
C LEU A 121 34.07 8.31 -11.49
N MET A 122 32.80 8.09 -11.86
CA MET A 122 32.21 8.59 -13.11
C MET A 122 31.94 10.10 -13.07
N TYR A 123 31.63 10.63 -11.88
CA TYR A 123 31.34 12.04 -11.65
C TYR A 123 32.14 12.54 -10.44
N PRO A 124 33.45 12.82 -10.63
CA PRO A 124 34.31 13.26 -9.55
C PRO A 124 33.75 14.54 -8.91
N LYS A 125 33.59 14.53 -7.58
CA LYS A 125 33.05 15.68 -6.83
C LYS A 125 33.82 16.97 -7.09
N ASP A 126 35.12 16.88 -7.34
CA ASP A 126 35.96 18.04 -7.69
C ASP A 126 35.61 18.61 -9.07
N GLU A 127 35.22 17.76 -10.02
CA GLU A 127 34.75 18.19 -11.34
C GLU A 127 33.34 18.78 -11.26
N LEU A 128 32.47 18.21 -10.42
CA LEU A 128 31.15 18.77 -10.11
C LEU A 128 31.26 20.11 -9.37
N LEU A 129 32.20 20.26 -8.43
CA LEU A 129 32.48 21.50 -7.72
C LEU A 129 33.06 22.54 -8.67
N LYS A 130 34.00 22.18 -9.55
CA LYS A 130 34.50 23.09 -10.60
C LYS A 130 33.42 23.49 -11.59
N LYS A 131 32.56 22.56 -12.03
CA LYS A 131 31.40 22.87 -12.87
C LYS A 131 30.41 23.78 -12.15
N LYS A 132 30.17 23.55 -10.84
CA LYS A 132 29.32 24.39 -10.00
C LYS A 132 29.92 25.78 -9.76
N GLU A 133 31.22 25.88 -9.52
CA GLU A 133 31.93 27.15 -9.36
C GLU A 133 32.00 27.92 -10.68
N ALA A 134 32.25 27.24 -11.80
CA ALA A 134 32.17 27.82 -13.14
C ALA A 134 30.75 28.28 -13.45
N PHE A 135 29.73 27.50 -13.08
CA PHE A 135 28.31 27.84 -13.23
C PHE A 135 27.92 29.06 -12.37
N ILE A 136 28.36 29.13 -11.11
CA ILE A 136 28.14 30.28 -10.22
C ILE A 136 28.87 31.53 -10.73
N LYS A 137 30.07 31.38 -11.31
CA LYS A 137 30.82 32.49 -11.90
C LYS A 137 30.14 33.00 -13.18
N GLN A 138 29.61 32.08 -14.00
CA GLN A 138 28.84 32.39 -15.19
C GLN A 138 27.50 33.07 -14.84
N GLN A 139 26.83 32.67 -13.76
CA GLN A 139 25.63 33.35 -13.25
C GLN A 139 25.92 34.77 -12.70
N LYS A 140 27.07 34.98 -12.07
CA LYS A 140 27.48 36.31 -11.57
C LYS A 140 27.85 37.30 -12.67
N ASP A 141 28.50 36.85 -13.75
CA ASP A 141 28.76 37.69 -14.92
C ASP A 141 27.50 37.93 -15.78
N THR A 142 26.46 37.10 -15.63
CA THR A 142 25.17 37.25 -16.33
C THR A 142 24.17 38.12 -15.55
N THR A 143 24.49 38.60 -14.35
CA THR A 143 23.57 39.41 -13.50
C THR A 143 23.27 40.83 -14.03
N VAL A 144 23.58 41.15 -15.29
CA VAL A 144 23.09 42.38 -15.98
C VAL A 144 22.21 42.08 -17.20
N HIS A 145 22.02 40.81 -17.59
CA HIS A 145 21.06 40.46 -18.64
C HIS A 145 20.18 39.27 -18.23
N GLN A 146 19.04 39.66 -17.64
CA GLN A 146 17.72 39.06 -17.86
C GLN A 146 17.65 37.53 -17.76
N GLU A 147 17.37 37.04 -16.54
CA GLU A 147 16.94 35.67 -16.30
C GLU A 147 15.65 35.39 -17.09
N LYS A 148 15.77 34.57 -18.13
CA LYS A 148 14.64 33.86 -18.71
C LYS A 148 14.59 32.51 -17.99
N ILE A 149 13.73 32.42 -16.98
CA ILE A 149 13.34 31.16 -16.35
C ILE A 149 12.79 30.28 -17.48
N GLU A 150 13.39 29.10 -17.73
CA GLU A 150 12.68 28.04 -18.45
C GLU A 150 11.55 27.59 -17.53
N GLU A 151 10.37 28.15 -17.78
CA GLU A 151 9.12 27.72 -17.20
C GLU A 151 9.00 26.21 -17.43
N VAL A 152 9.15 25.42 -16.36
CA VAL A 152 8.68 24.03 -16.40
C VAL A 152 7.18 24.14 -16.55
N ILE A 153 6.69 23.92 -17.77
CA ILE A 153 5.26 23.88 -18.04
C ILE A 153 4.72 22.68 -17.26
N GLN A 154 4.09 22.98 -16.11
CA GLN A 154 3.37 22.00 -15.32
C GLN A 154 2.20 21.49 -16.16
N LYS A 155 2.14 20.17 -16.36
CA LYS A 155 1.07 19.49 -17.08
C LYS A 155 0.17 18.78 -16.07
N ILE A 156 -1.10 19.14 -15.94
CA ILE A 156 -1.98 18.55 -14.94
C ILE A 156 -2.74 17.38 -15.56
N THR A 157 -2.61 16.18 -14.98
CA THR A 157 -3.24 14.97 -15.52
C THR A 157 -4.36 14.49 -14.61
N MET A 158 -5.56 14.30 -15.16
CA MET A 158 -6.60 13.50 -14.51
C MET A 158 -6.40 12.03 -14.86
N ILE A 159 -6.51 11.13 -13.89
CA ILE A 159 -6.44 9.69 -14.13
C ILE A 159 -7.63 8.99 -13.46
N ALA A 160 -8.33 8.16 -14.23
CA ALA A 160 -9.55 7.49 -13.77
C ALA A 160 -9.78 6.16 -14.51
N ALA A 161 -10.46 5.24 -13.86
CA ALA A 161 -11.11 4.11 -14.51
C ALA A 161 -12.63 4.30 -14.40
N ALA A 162 -13.36 4.17 -15.50
CA ALA A 162 -14.81 4.36 -15.52
C ALA A 162 -15.51 3.35 -16.44
N GLY A 163 -16.68 2.86 -16.03
CA GLY A 163 -17.57 2.03 -16.84
C GLY A 163 -18.15 2.77 -18.05
N GLU A 164 -18.83 2.08 -18.95
CA GLU A 164 -19.40 2.67 -20.18
C GLU A 164 -20.37 3.82 -19.86
N ASN A 165 -21.18 3.67 -18.81
CA ASN A 165 -22.04 4.70 -18.22
C ASN A 165 -21.33 5.76 -17.35
N ASN A 166 -20.00 5.90 -17.44
CA ASN A 166 -19.16 6.77 -16.60
C ASN A 166 -19.17 6.46 -15.10
N ALA A 167 -19.68 5.30 -14.68
CA ALA A 167 -19.60 4.85 -13.29
C ALA A 167 -18.14 4.76 -12.83
N LEU A 168 -17.81 5.24 -11.62
CA LEU A 168 -16.47 5.14 -11.02
C LEU A 168 -16.40 4.05 -9.96
N GLY A 169 -17.43 3.93 -9.13
CA GLY A 169 -17.42 3.03 -7.99
C GLY A 169 -18.68 3.18 -7.15
N LYS A 170 -18.81 2.32 -6.14
CA LYS A 170 -19.96 2.28 -5.23
C LYS A 170 -19.46 2.02 -3.81
N ASP A 171 -20.05 2.69 -2.82
CA ASP A 171 -19.72 2.49 -1.40
C ASP A 171 -18.23 2.75 -1.07
N ASN A 172 -17.57 3.63 -1.84
CA ASN A 172 -16.13 3.93 -1.82
C ASN A 172 -15.20 2.79 -2.26
N ASP A 173 -15.72 1.80 -3.00
CA ASP A 173 -14.93 0.75 -3.63
C ASP A 173 -15.13 0.71 -5.15
N LEU A 174 -14.16 0.16 -5.86
CA LEU A 174 -14.28 -0.11 -7.30
C LEU A 174 -15.14 -1.36 -7.50
N VAL A 175 -16.09 -1.26 -8.43
CA VAL A 175 -17.04 -2.35 -8.73
C VAL A 175 -16.47 -3.41 -9.69
N TRP A 176 -15.20 -3.26 -10.08
CA TRP A 176 -14.45 -4.20 -10.91
C TRP A 176 -13.04 -4.43 -10.35
N HIS A 177 -12.41 -5.52 -10.80
CA HIS A 177 -11.01 -5.84 -10.50
C HIS A 177 -10.20 -5.87 -11.79
N LEU A 178 -9.34 -4.86 -12.00
CA LEU A 178 -8.49 -4.74 -13.18
C LEU A 178 -7.01 -4.59 -12.77
N PRO A 179 -6.28 -5.71 -12.56
CA PRO A 179 -4.89 -5.68 -12.15
C PRO A 179 -3.96 -4.82 -13.02
N ASP A 180 -4.16 -4.85 -14.35
CA ASP A 180 -3.31 -4.09 -15.27
C ASP A 180 -3.59 -2.58 -15.19
N ASP A 181 -4.83 -2.16 -14.94
CA ASP A 181 -5.16 -0.77 -14.66
C ASP A 181 -4.49 -0.28 -13.37
N PHE A 182 -4.50 -1.08 -12.29
CA PHE A 182 -3.79 -0.74 -11.07
C PHE A 182 -2.27 -0.61 -11.28
N LYS A 183 -1.70 -1.47 -12.14
CA LYS A 183 -0.29 -1.41 -12.51
C LYS A 183 0.01 -0.11 -13.27
N ARG A 184 -0.80 0.22 -14.27
CA ARG A 184 -0.72 1.47 -15.04
C ARG A 184 -0.84 2.70 -14.15
N PHE A 185 -1.84 2.74 -13.28
CA PHE A 185 -2.03 3.81 -12.30
C PHE A 185 -0.78 3.98 -11.42
N LYS A 186 -0.20 2.88 -10.93
CA LYS A 186 1.03 2.92 -10.13
C LYS A 186 2.22 3.46 -10.93
N GLU A 187 2.39 3.01 -12.17
CA GLU A 187 3.50 3.43 -13.03
C GLU A 187 3.43 4.92 -13.37
N LEU A 188 2.25 5.42 -13.73
CA LEU A 188 2.04 6.82 -14.09
C LEU A 188 2.17 7.76 -12.90
N THR A 189 1.64 7.38 -11.73
CA THR A 189 1.55 8.29 -10.58
C THR A 189 2.78 8.27 -9.65
N THR A 190 3.70 7.32 -9.81
CA THR A 190 4.84 7.21 -8.87
C THR A 190 5.77 8.42 -9.00
N GLY A 191 6.22 8.96 -7.87
CA GLY A 191 7.08 10.16 -7.82
C GLY A 191 6.31 11.48 -7.87
N HIS A 192 5.01 11.44 -8.14
CA HIS A 192 4.17 12.63 -8.30
C HIS A 192 3.23 12.88 -7.11
N HIS A 193 2.64 14.08 -7.10
CA HIS A 193 1.54 14.45 -6.22
C HIS A 193 0.24 13.87 -6.75
N ILE A 194 -0.54 13.27 -5.86
CA ILE A 194 -1.87 12.75 -6.15
C ILE A 194 -2.91 13.55 -5.37
N ILE A 195 -3.82 14.18 -6.09
CA ILE A 195 -4.85 15.07 -5.59
C ILE A 195 -6.16 14.30 -5.58
N MET A 196 -6.78 14.23 -4.40
CA MET A 196 -8.00 13.46 -4.21
C MET A 196 -8.95 14.08 -3.19
N GLY A 197 -10.18 13.59 -3.18
CA GLY A 197 -11.18 13.97 -2.18
C GLY A 197 -11.04 13.12 -0.91
N ARG A 198 -11.57 13.65 0.20
CA ARG A 198 -11.62 12.96 1.50
C ARG A 198 -12.08 11.49 1.41
N LYS A 199 -13.20 11.23 0.72
CA LYS A 199 -13.78 9.87 0.62
C LYS A 199 -12.84 8.90 -0.10
N THR A 200 -12.22 9.34 -1.18
CA THR A 200 -11.22 8.55 -1.93
C THR A 200 -10.01 8.24 -1.06
N PHE A 201 -9.50 9.23 -0.31
CA PHE A 201 -8.40 9.00 0.61
C PHE A 201 -8.73 7.96 1.70
N GLU A 202 -9.94 8.02 2.26
CA GLU A 202 -10.41 7.08 3.30
C GLU A 202 -10.63 5.65 2.78
N SER A 203 -10.79 5.46 1.46
CA SER A 203 -10.89 4.13 0.85
C SER A 203 -9.54 3.39 0.85
N PHE A 204 -8.42 4.11 0.92
CA PHE A 204 -7.12 3.48 0.86
C PHE A 204 -6.78 2.74 2.16
N PRO A 205 -6.43 1.45 2.10
CA PRO A 205 -6.05 0.70 3.30
C PRO A 205 -4.71 1.19 3.88
N LYS A 206 -3.89 1.85 3.07
CA LYS A 206 -2.61 2.45 3.43
C LYS A 206 -2.22 3.52 2.41
N LEU A 207 -1.35 4.44 2.83
CA LEU A 207 -0.75 5.40 1.91
C LEU A 207 0.00 4.68 0.78
N LEU A 208 -0.11 5.24 -0.41
CA LEU A 208 0.56 4.75 -1.58
C LEU A 208 2.05 5.17 -1.55
N PRO A 209 3.01 4.22 -1.64
CA PRO A 209 4.42 4.57 -1.54
C PRO A 209 4.86 5.48 -2.69
N ASN A 210 5.89 6.28 -2.42
CA ASN A 210 6.53 7.20 -3.37
C ASN A 210 5.58 8.23 -4.01
N ARG A 211 4.51 8.60 -3.31
CA ARG A 211 3.51 9.59 -3.77
C ARG A 211 3.16 10.55 -2.66
N ILE A 212 3.07 11.83 -3.00
CA ILE A 212 2.64 12.87 -2.07
C ILE A 212 1.12 12.97 -2.17
N HIS A 213 0.42 12.71 -1.07
CA HIS A 213 -1.04 12.72 -1.05
C HIS A 213 -1.54 14.11 -0.70
N ILE A 214 -2.39 14.68 -1.54
CA ILE A 214 -3.11 15.93 -1.30
C ILE A 214 -4.60 15.62 -1.23
N VAL A 215 -5.21 15.95 -0.09
CA VAL A 215 -6.61 15.66 0.20
C VAL A 215 -7.40 16.96 0.28
N ILE A 216 -8.36 17.13 -0.62
CA ILE A 216 -9.30 18.25 -0.62
C ILE A 216 -10.47 17.89 0.30
N SER A 217 -10.71 18.74 1.31
CA SER A 217 -11.81 18.61 2.25
C SER A 217 -12.35 19.97 2.68
N ARG A 218 -13.67 20.12 2.67
CA ARG A 218 -14.34 21.31 3.23
C ARG A 218 -14.35 21.34 4.75
N ASN A 219 -14.04 20.21 5.41
CA ASN A 219 -13.95 20.15 6.86
C ASN A 219 -12.57 20.67 7.31
N THR A 220 -12.56 21.87 7.87
CA THR A 220 -11.35 22.56 8.34
C THR A 220 -10.63 21.85 9.50
N ASN A 221 -11.33 20.96 10.21
CA ASN A 221 -10.77 20.16 11.30
C ASN A 221 -10.32 18.75 10.85
N TYR A 222 -10.47 18.42 9.56
CA TYR A 222 -10.07 17.12 9.05
C TYR A 222 -8.56 16.98 9.03
N GLN A 223 -8.05 15.84 9.51
CA GLN A 223 -6.64 15.51 9.47
C GLN A 223 -6.46 14.16 8.78
N ALA A 224 -5.49 14.11 7.87
CA ALA A 224 -5.09 12.90 7.17
C ALA A 224 -3.62 12.63 7.48
N SER A 225 -3.35 11.57 8.25
CA SER A 225 -1.97 11.25 8.65
C SER A 225 -1.13 10.90 7.42
N GLY A 226 0.00 11.61 7.26
CA GLY A 226 0.91 11.43 6.11
C GLY A 226 0.40 11.98 4.78
N ALA A 227 -0.65 12.81 4.80
CA ALA A 227 -1.15 13.55 3.64
C ALA A 227 -1.28 15.04 3.94
N ILE A 228 -1.25 15.86 2.89
CA ILE A 228 -1.46 17.30 2.94
C ILE A 228 -2.97 17.54 2.79
N VAL A 229 -3.59 18.26 3.72
CA VAL A 229 -5.03 18.59 3.66
C VAL A 229 -5.18 20.04 3.22
N VAL A 230 -6.02 20.27 2.21
CA VAL A 230 -6.33 21.59 1.64
C VAL A 230 -7.85 21.72 1.43
N GLN A 231 -8.32 22.94 1.16
CA GLN A 231 -9.76 23.22 1.04
C GLN A 231 -10.23 23.39 -0.40
N THR A 232 -9.34 23.78 -1.31
CA THR A 232 -9.68 24.05 -2.72
C THR A 232 -8.75 23.36 -3.70
N MET A 233 -9.14 23.34 -4.98
CA MET A 233 -8.32 22.78 -6.06
C MET A 233 -7.07 23.64 -6.30
N GLU A 234 -7.19 24.96 -6.22
CA GLU A 234 -6.08 25.89 -6.40
C GLU A 234 -5.02 25.72 -5.30
N GLU A 235 -5.46 25.53 -4.04
CA GLU A 235 -4.54 25.21 -2.96
C GLU A 235 -3.82 23.87 -3.22
N ALA A 236 -4.54 22.86 -3.71
CA ALA A 236 -3.96 21.57 -4.06
C ALA A 236 -2.88 21.70 -5.15
N LEU A 237 -3.18 22.42 -6.22
CA LEU A 237 -2.25 22.66 -7.32
C LEU A 237 -1.04 23.49 -6.89
N ASN A 238 -1.25 24.50 -6.03
CA ASN A 238 -0.15 25.28 -5.48
C ASN A 238 0.80 24.43 -4.61
N MET A 239 0.27 23.45 -3.85
CA MET A 239 1.10 22.49 -3.13
C MET A 239 1.92 21.60 -4.07
N ALA A 240 1.41 21.34 -5.28
CA ALA A 240 2.07 20.56 -6.31
C ALA A 240 2.86 21.40 -7.32
N LYS A 241 3.06 22.71 -7.12
CA LYS A 241 3.66 23.62 -8.12
C LYS A 241 5.05 23.24 -8.65
N ASN A 242 5.82 22.47 -7.87
CA ASN A 242 7.16 22.00 -8.25
C ASN A 242 7.14 20.61 -8.88
N ASP A 243 5.94 20.03 -9.05
CA ASP A 243 5.70 18.80 -9.77
C ASP A 243 5.39 19.12 -11.22
N SER A 244 6.15 18.52 -12.14
CA SER A 244 5.90 18.67 -13.57
C SER A 244 4.61 18.01 -14.02
N ASN A 245 4.10 17.01 -13.28
CA ASN A 245 2.89 16.28 -13.64
C ASN A 245 2.07 15.82 -12.41
N PRO A 246 1.34 16.72 -11.72
CA PRO A 246 0.44 16.32 -10.66
C PRO A 246 -0.79 15.57 -11.21
N PHE A 247 -1.25 14.58 -10.46
CA PHE A 247 -2.38 13.73 -10.85
C PHE A 247 -3.63 13.99 -10.04
N ILE A 248 -4.75 14.30 -10.69
CA ILE A 248 -6.08 14.34 -10.08
C ILE A 248 -6.69 12.93 -10.17
N ILE A 249 -6.91 12.29 -9.02
CA ILE A 249 -7.35 10.89 -8.94
C ILE A 249 -8.78 10.74 -8.40
N GLY A 250 -9.55 11.83 -8.36
CA GLY A 250 -10.96 11.83 -8.02
C GLY A 250 -11.28 11.97 -6.53
N GLY A 251 -12.45 11.59 -6.04
CA GLY A 251 -13.59 11.00 -6.76
C GLY A 251 -14.42 12.00 -7.57
N GLY A 252 -15.68 11.65 -7.87
CA GLY A 252 -16.53 12.37 -8.83
C GLY A 252 -16.61 13.89 -8.67
N GLU A 253 -16.72 14.42 -7.45
CA GLU A 253 -16.72 15.88 -7.22
C GLU A 253 -15.37 16.52 -7.55
N ILE A 254 -14.27 15.85 -7.22
CA ILE A 254 -12.92 16.36 -7.47
C ILE A 254 -12.59 16.30 -8.96
N TYR A 255 -13.05 15.26 -9.68
CA TYR A 255 -12.92 15.23 -11.13
C TYR A 255 -13.67 16.38 -11.80
N LYS A 256 -14.89 16.70 -11.34
CA LYS A 256 -15.66 17.86 -11.85
C LYS A 256 -14.92 19.17 -11.65
N LEU A 257 -14.35 19.38 -10.46
CA LEU A 257 -13.53 20.56 -10.18
C LEU A 257 -12.23 20.56 -11.00
N GLY A 258 -11.65 19.37 -11.23
CA GLY A 258 -10.38 19.21 -11.92
C GLY A 258 -10.41 19.46 -13.42
N LEU A 259 -11.56 19.31 -14.08
CA LEU A 259 -11.68 19.47 -15.54
C LEU A 259 -11.21 20.85 -16.05
N GLU A 260 -11.44 21.90 -15.27
CA GLU A 260 -11.02 23.26 -15.63
C GLU A 260 -9.49 23.38 -15.70
N TYR A 261 -8.78 22.65 -14.83
CA TYR A 261 -7.33 22.74 -14.66
C TYR A 261 -6.55 21.66 -15.40
N ALA A 262 -7.17 20.51 -15.71
CA ALA A 262 -6.48 19.39 -16.33
C ALA A 262 -6.09 19.70 -17.79
N ASP A 263 -4.89 19.29 -18.18
CA ASP A 263 -4.39 19.34 -19.56
C ASP A 263 -4.55 17.99 -20.27
N VAL A 264 -4.54 16.91 -19.48
CA VAL A 264 -4.66 15.52 -19.96
C VAL A 264 -5.62 14.72 -19.11
N ILE A 265 -6.34 13.80 -19.75
CA ILE A 265 -7.12 12.76 -19.08
C ILE A 265 -6.59 11.39 -19.51
N GLU A 266 -6.05 10.65 -18.56
CA GLU A 266 -5.71 9.24 -18.68
C GLU A 266 -6.89 8.40 -18.20
N LEU A 267 -7.75 7.98 -19.13
CA LEU A 267 -8.96 7.23 -18.84
C LEU A 267 -8.78 5.75 -19.15
N THR A 268 -9.15 4.88 -18.23
CA THR A 268 -9.41 3.48 -18.51
C THR A 268 -10.92 3.28 -18.65
N ARG A 269 -11.41 3.09 -19.88
CA ARG A 269 -12.82 2.82 -20.18
C ARG A 269 -13.08 1.32 -20.03
N VAL A 270 -13.85 0.93 -19.02
CA VAL A 270 -14.28 -0.46 -18.84
C VAL A 270 -15.57 -0.67 -19.63
N HIS A 271 -15.59 -1.63 -20.56
CA HIS A 271 -16.71 -1.86 -21.46
C HIS A 271 -17.83 -2.66 -20.80
N ALA A 272 -18.39 -2.11 -19.72
CA ALA A 272 -19.53 -2.62 -19.00
C ALA A 272 -20.23 -1.48 -18.23
N ASP A 273 -21.52 -1.63 -17.99
CA ASP A 273 -22.32 -0.72 -17.17
C ASP A 273 -22.33 -1.19 -15.72
N PHE A 274 -22.18 -0.25 -14.78
CA PHE A 274 -22.17 -0.55 -13.36
C PHE A 274 -23.11 0.38 -12.57
N ASP A 275 -23.66 -0.15 -11.48
CA ASP A 275 -24.39 0.64 -10.50
C ASP A 275 -23.39 1.35 -9.58
N ALA A 276 -23.46 2.68 -9.51
CA ALA A 276 -22.46 3.53 -8.87
C ALA A 276 -23.08 4.77 -8.20
N ASP A 277 -22.43 5.25 -7.15
CA ASP A 277 -22.78 6.50 -6.45
C ASP A 277 -21.89 7.68 -6.88
N ALA A 278 -20.80 7.39 -7.59
CA ALA A 278 -19.88 8.36 -8.16
C ALA A 278 -19.69 8.13 -9.66
N PHE A 279 -19.73 9.22 -10.42
CA PHE A 279 -19.57 9.21 -11.87
C PHE A 279 -18.45 10.14 -12.30
N PHE A 280 -17.72 9.73 -13.33
CA PHE A 280 -16.77 10.57 -14.03
C PHE A 280 -17.55 11.64 -14.84
N PRO A 281 -17.07 12.89 -14.92
CA PRO A 281 -17.76 13.90 -15.69
C PRO A 281 -17.74 13.57 -17.19
N LEU A 282 -18.71 14.12 -17.92
CA LEU A 282 -18.74 13.99 -19.38
C LEU A 282 -17.52 14.70 -19.99
N ILE A 283 -16.86 14.01 -20.91
CA ILE A 283 -15.74 14.56 -21.68
C ILE A 283 -16.34 15.20 -22.94
N ASP A 284 -16.21 16.52 -23.06
CA ASP A 284 -16.68 17.27 -24.21
C ASP A 284 -15.69 17.13 -25.38
N ALA A 285 -16.15 16.58 -26.51
CA ALA A 285 -15.33 16.34 -27.71
C ALA A 285 -14.91 17.64 -28.43
N ASP A 286 -15.54 18.77 -28.11
CA ASP A 286 -15.14 20.09 -28.59
C ASP A 286 -13.94 20.65 -27.81
N ILE A 287 -13.71 20.16 -26.58
CA ILE A 287 -12.62 20.60 -25.69
C ILE A 287 -11.47 19.58 -25.69
N TRP A 288 -11.79 18.29 -25.79
CA TRP A 288 -10.85 17.19 -25.64
C TRP A 288 -10.71 16.42 -26.96
N GLU A 289 -9.48 16.03 -27.28
CA GLU A 289 -9.19 15.14 -28.40
C GLU A 289 -8.49 13.87 -27.91
N VAL A 290 -8.74 12.75 -28.59
CA VAL A 290 -8.07 11.48 -28.30
C VAL A 290 -6.69 11.50 -28.95
N GLU A 291 -5.65 11.48 -28.12
CA GLU A 291 -4.26 11.38 -28.56
C GLU A 291 -3.84 9.92 -28.77
N ASN A 292 -4.26 9.03 -27.87
CA ASN A 292 -3.89 7.62 -27.91
C ASN A 292 -5.03 6.72 -27.40
N GLU A 293 -5.11 5.52 -27.95
CA GLU A 293 -6.08 4.51 -27.57
C GLU A 293 -5.46 3.10 -27.64
N GLN A 294 -5.63 2.30 -26.58
CA GLN A 294 -5.13 0.93 -26.52
C GLN A 294 -6.19 0.00 -25.91
N PHE A 295 -6.79 -0.83 -26.77
CA PHE A 295 -7.77 -1.84 -26.37
C PHE A 295 -7.10 -3.04 -25.69
N HIS A 296 -7.73 -3.52 -24.62
CA HIS A 296 -7.41 -4.77 -23.93
C HIS A 296 -8.66 -5.65 -23.89
N ASP A 297 -8.53 -6.84 -24.47
CA ASP A 297 -9.60 -7.82 -24.48
C ASP A 297 -9.76 -8.49 -23.10
N GLN A 298 -10.89 -9.15 -22.91
CA GLN A 298 -11.12 -9.97 -21.73
C GLN A 298 -10.11 -11.13 -21.68
N ASP A 299 -9.55 -11.39 -20.51
CA ASP A 299 -8.60 -12.48 -20.31
C ASP A 299 -8.81 -13.18 -18.94
N GLU A 300 -7.93 -14.12 -18.60
CA GLU A 300 -8.02 -14.86 -17.33
C GLU A 300 -7.88 -13.98 -16.06
N LYS A 301 -7.32 -12.76 -16.19
CA LYS A 301 -7.10 -11.81 -15.09
C LYS A 301 -8.13 -10.69 -15.05
N HIS A 302 -8.77 -10.40 -16.18
CA HIS A 302 -9.66 -9.26 -16.38
C HIS A 302 -11.05 -9.76 -16.78
N ASN A 303 -12.03 -9.62 -15.87
CA ASN A 303 -13.41 -10.04 -16.12
C ASN A 303 -14.15 -9.21 -17.16
N TYR A 304 -13.62 -8.04 -17.53
CA TYR A 304 -14.21 -7.12 -18.48
C TYR A 304 -13.13 -6.62 -19.45
N PRO A 305 -13.44 -6.50 -20.75
CA PRO A 305 -12.56 -5.78 -21.67
C PRO A 305 -12.54 -4.29 -21.31
N PHE A 306 -11.41 -3.63 -21.57
CA PHE A 306 -11.24 -2.22 -21.28
C PHE A 306 -10.28 -1.56 -22.27
N THR A 307 -10.38 -0.24 -22.40
CA THR A 307 -9.53 0.55 -23.29
C THR A 307 -8.82 1.64 -22.51
N TYR A 308 -7.50 1.75 -22.66
CA TYR A 308 -6.77 2.93 -22.22
C TYR A 308 -6.94 4.03 -23.26
N ILE A 309 -7.40 5.20 -22.83
CA ILE A 309 -7.62 6.36 -23.69
C ILE A 309 -6.90 7.55 -23.06
N THR A 310 -6.02 8.18 -23.83
CA THR A 310 -5.36 9.43 -23.44
C THR A 310 -6.04 10.56 -24.19
N TYR A 311 -6.70 11.46 -23.46
CA TYR A 311 -7.23 12.69 -24.02
C TYR A 311 -6.28 13.85 -23.72
N VAL A 312 -6.08 14.72 -24.69
CA VAL A 312 -5.40 16.01 -24.51
C VAL A 312 -6.39 17.13 -24.73
N LYS A 313 -6.25 18.22 -23.98
CA LYS A 313 -7.05 19.44 -24.19
C LYS A 313 -6.59 20.10 -25.51
N ARG A 314 -7.55 20.49 -26.35
CA ARG A 314 -7.31 21.12 -27.67
C ARG A 314 -6.65 22.50 -27.60
#